data_AF-A0AAJ2NJY0-F1
#
_entry.id   AF-A0AAJ2NJY0-F1
#
_cell.length_a   1.000
_cell.length_b   1.000
_cell.length_c   1.000
_cell.angle_alpha   90.00
_cell.angle_beta   90.00
_cell.angle_gamma   90.00
#
_symmetry.space_group_name_H-M   'P 1'
#
loop_
_entity.id
_entity.type
_entity.pdbx_description
1 polymer ?
#
loop_
_entity_poly.entity_id
_entity_poly.type
_entity_poly.pdbx_seq_one_letter_code
_entity_poly.pdbx_strand_id
1 'polypeptide(L)'
;MQVKEYKPSSYNLDAYPILFELENHMRDTIFLNKKYYDPKDIPHVMTFSMLYLQLQKQYSKGNRAFSHLMLAFIEKSLPIRNKVCHMEEITEDEFDTLELCLKLVRIGIKNRDYKFNK
;
A
#
# COMPACT_ATOMS: atom_id res chain seq x y z
N MET A 1 -0.18 -22.94 -31.32
CA MET A 1 -0.64 -22.29 -30.09
C MET A 1 -0.84 -20.82 -30.42
N GLN A 2 -2.08 -20.36 -30.59
CA GLN A 2 -2.33 -18.93 -30.83
C GLN A 2 -2.08 -18.19 -29.52
N VAL A 3 -1.08 -17.30 -29.52
CA VAL A 3 -0.85 -16.38 -28.43
C VAL A 3 -2.03 -15.39 -28.47
N LYS A 4 -2.97 -15.50 -27.53
CA LYS A 4 -3.99 -14.46 -27.36
C LYS A 4 -3.23 -13.18 -27.01
N GLU A 5 -3.27 -12.19 -27.88
CA GLU A 5 -2.84 -10.84 -27.52
C GLU A 5 -3.70 -10.37 -26.36
N TYR A 6 -3.09 -10.26 -25.19
CA TYR A 6 -3.76 -9.70 -24.02
C TYR A 6 -3.89 -8.20 -24.23
N LYS A 7 -5.13 -7.72 -24.24
CA LYS A 7 -5.43 -6.29 -24.20
C LYS A 7 -5.77 -5.96 -22.75
N PRO A 8 -4.96 -5.17 -22.03
CA PRO A 8 -5.27 -4.76 -20.67
C PRO A 8 -6.64 -4.10 -20.62
N SER A 9 -7.45 -4.43 -19.61
CA SER A 9 -8.63 -3.62 -19.30
C SER A 9 -8.18 -2.18 -19.01
N SER A 10 -9.03 -1.17 -19.26
CA SER A 10 -8.71 0.22 -18.89
C SER A 10 -8.33 0.33 -17.40
N TYR A 11 -8.99 -0.44 -16.55
CA TYR A 11 -8.72 -0.49 -15.12
C TYR A 11 -7.30 -0.97 -14.75
N ASN A 12 -6.69 -1.89 -15.51
CA ASN A 12 -5.33 -2.35 -15.22
C ASN A 12 -4.29 -1.23 -15.37
N LEU A 13 -4.44 -0.41 -16.42
CA LEU A 13 -3.54 0.71 -16.69
C LEU A 13 -3.70 1.79 -15.61
N ASP A 14 -4.93 2.04 -15.18
CA ASP A 14 -5.25 3.05 -14.16
C ASP A 14 -4.92 2.58 -12.73
N ALA A 15 -4.97 1.27 -12.45
CA ALA A 15 -4.65 0.73 -11.13
C ALA A 15 -3.15 0.76 -10.82
N TYR A 16 -2.28 0.64 -11.82
CA TYR A 16 -0.83 0.66 -11.64
C TYR A 16 -0.31 1.91 -10.90
N PRO A 17 -0.64 3.15 -11.32
CA PRO A 17 -0.22 4.35 -10.59
C PRO A 17 -0.81 4.43 -9.18
N ILE A 18 -2.05 3.96 -8.97
CA ILE A 18 -2.69 3.95 -7.63
C ILE A 18 -1.92 3.01 -6.69
N LEU A 19 -1.60 1.79 -7.14
CA LEU A 19 -0.83 0.82 -6.36
C LEU A 19 0.56 1.36 -6.01
N PHE A 20 1.24 1.98 -6.97
CA PHE A 20 2.56 2.59 -6.75
C PHE A 20 2.49 3.73 -5.74
N GLU A 21 1.47 4.59 -5.81
CA GLU A 21 1.29 5.67 -4.85
C GLU A 21 0.98 5.15 -3.44
N LEU A 22 0.17 4.10 -3.35
CA LEU A 22 -0.16 3.46 -2.09
C LEU A 22 1.11 2.87 -1.41
N GLU A 23 1.98 2.19 -2.17
CA GLU A 23 3.28 1.69 -1.67
C GLU A 23 4.14 2.84 -1.11
N ASN A 24 4.23 3.97 -1.82
CA ASN A 24 5.01 5.13 -1.37
C ASN A 24 4.44 5.76 -0.10
N HIS A 25 3.13 5.99 -0.02
CA HIS A 25 2.51 6.58 1.17
C HIS A 25 2.59 5.68 2.41
N MET A 26 2.48 4.37 2.23
CA MET A 26 2.70 3.41 3.31
C MET A 26 4.15 3.40 3.77
N ARG A 27 5.12 3.57 2.86
CA ARG A 27 6.53 3.74 3.22
C ARG A 27 6.75 5.02 4.02
N ASP A 28 6.15 6.13 3.60
CA ASP A 28 6.26 7.41 4.30
C ASP A 28 5.65 7.34 5.70
N THR A 29 4.51 6.67 5.82
CA THR A 29 3.91 6.33 7.12
C THR A 29 4.88 5.61 8.03
N ILE A 30 5.58 4.60 7.50
CA ILE A 30 6.60 3.90 8.25
C ILE A 30 7.61 4.97 8.68
N PHE A 31 8.26 5.67 7.76
CA PHE A 31 9.26 6.72 8.04
C PHE A 31 8.85 7.82 9.03
N LEU A 32 7.57 8.15 9.13
CA LEU A 32 7.06 9.12 10.08
C LEU A 32 7.07 8.63 11.52
N ASN A 33 7.28 7.32 11.77
CA ASN A 33 7.17 6.81 13.13
C ASN A 33 8.34 5.96 13.63
N LYS A 34 9.52 6.59 13.50
CA LYS A 34 10.89 6.14 13.83
C LYS A 34 11.05 5.57 15.22
N LYS A 35 10.10 5.85 16.12
CA LYS A 35 10.03 5.23 17.45
C LYS A 35 9.91 3.70 17.40
N TYR A 36 9.34 3.15 16.34
CA TYR A 36 8.96 1.72 16.28
C TYR A 36 9.84 0.86 15.35
N TYR A 37 10.81 1.45 14.64
CA TYR A 37 11.73 0.73 13.74
C TYR A 37 13.09 1.44 13.68
N ASP A 38 14.15 0.68 13.36
CA ASP A 38 15.45 1.26 13.05
C ASP A 38 15.44 1.73 11.58
N PRO A 39 15.79 3.00 11.26
CA PRO A 39 15.93 3.46 9.89
C PRO A 39 16.86 2.60 9.02
N LYS A 40 17.83 1.89 9.62
CA LYS A 40 18.74 0.97 8.92
C LYS A 40 18.05 -0.32 8.45
N ASP A 41 16.91 -0.67 9.06
CA ASP A 41 16.12 -1.84 8.69
C ASP A 41 15.16 -1.56 7.51
N ILE A 42 15.11 -0.32 7.01
CA ILE A 42 14.25 0.08 5.90
C ILE A 42 15.06 -0.01 4.60
N PRO A 43 14.78 -1.00 3.73
CA PRO A 43 15.43 -1.07 2.44
C PRO A 43 15.01 0.09 1.54
N HIS A 44 15.90 0.49 0.62
CA HIS A 44 15.66 1.59 -0.33
C HIS A 44 14.42 1.38 -1.22
N VAL A 45 14.12 0.11 -1.51
CA VAL A 45 12.91 -0.31 -2.24
C VAL A 45 12.10 -1.21 -1.32
N MET A 46 10.83 -0.85 -1.09
CA MET A 46 9.90 -1.63 -0.29
C MET A 46 8.69 -2.01 -1.13
N THR A 47 8.45 -3.31 -1.28
CA THR A 47 7.21 -3.84 -1.83
C THR A 47 6.12 -3.91 -0.75
N PHE A 48 4.85 -4.06 -1.13
CA PHE A 48 3.78 -4.35 -0.16
C PHE A 48 4.11 -5.47 0.83
N SER A 49 4.75 -6.56 0.40
CA SER A 49 5.14 -7.64 1.30
C SER A 49 6.15 -7.19 2.36
N MET A 50 7.13 -6.36 1.99
CA MET A 50 8.09 -5.81 2.95
C MET A 50 7.43 -4.79 3.88
N LEU A 51 6.55 -3.94 3.33
CA LEU A 51 5.76 -2.98 4.11
C LEU A 51 4.92 -3.70 5.16
N TYR A 52 4.28 -4.81 4.79
CA TYR A 52 3.48 -5.65 5.67
C TYR A 52 4.28 -6.12 6.89
N LEU A 53 5.45 -6.73 6.65
CA LEU A 53 6.31 -7.23 7.73
C LEU A 53 6.76 -6.11 8.68
N GLN A 54 7.11 -4.94 8.14
CA GLN A 54 7.52 -3.81 8.97
C GLN A 54 6.36 -3.26 9.80
N LEU A 55 5.16 -3.15 9.23
CA LEU A 55 3.97 -2.71 9.96
C LEU A 55 3.52 -3.71 11.01
N GLN A 56 3.66 -5.03 10.78
CA GLN A 56 3.42 -6.04 11.80
C GLN A 56 4.37 -5.88 12.99
N LYS A 57 5.65 -5.58 12.74
CA LYS A 57 6.62 -5.25 13.80
C LYS A 57 6.23 -3.97 14.56
N GLN A 58 5.72 -2.94 13.89
CA GLN A 58 5.23 -1.72 14.57
C GLN A 58 3.99 -2.02 15.43
N TYR A 59 3.08 -2.85 14.92
CA TYR A 59 1.89 -3.28 15.63
C TYR A 59 2.24 -4.00 16.93
N SER A 60 3.17 -4.97 16.88
CA SER A 60 3.62 -5.71 18.06
C SER A 60 4.33 -4.81 19.09
N LYS A 61 5.03 -3.76 18.64
CA LYS A 61 5.67 -2.75 19.49
C LYS A 61 4.73 -1.64 20.02
N GLY A 62 3.43 -1.71 19.72
CA GLY A 62 2.41 -0.86 20.35
C GLY A 62 1.85 0.28 19.50
N ASN A 63 2.25 0.47 18.24
CA ASN A 63 1.56 1.38 17.32
C ASN A 63 0.35 0.71 16.67
N ARG A 64 -0.69 0.39 17.45
CA ARG A 64 -1.76 -0.51 17.02
C ARG A 64 -2.71 0.09 15.98
N ALA A 65 -3.29 1.28 16.25
CA ALA A 65 -4.35 1.82 15.41
C ALA A 65 -3.88 2.13 13.97
N PHE A 66 -2.73 2.81 13.82
CA PHE A 66 -2.24 3.20 12.50
C PHE A 66 -1.67 1.99 11.74
N SER A 67 -0.92 1.11 12.42
CA SER A 67 -0.35 -0.07 11.77
C SER A 67 -1.44 -1.04 11.33
N HIS A 68 -2.51 -1.22 12.13
CA HIS A 68 -3.61 -2.10 11.77
C HIS A 68 -4.35 -1.65 10.52
N LEU A 69 -4.62 -0.34 10.39
CA LEU A 69 -5.23 0.23 9.19
C LEU A 69 -4.37 -0.02 7.94
N MET A 70 -3.07 0.24 8.03
CA MET A 70 -2.16 0.02 6.91
C MET A 70 -2.03 -1.46 6.54
N LEU A 71 -1.99 -2.35 7.54
CA LEU A 71 -1.96 -3.80 7.30
C LEU A 71 -3.20 -4.26 6.53
N ALA A 72 -4.40 -3.79 6.93
CA ALA A 72 -5.64 -4.12 6.24
C ALA A 72 -5.63 -3.65 4.77
N PHE A 73 -5.09 -2.46 4.50
CA PHE A 73 -4.96 -1.96 3.13
C PHE A 73 -3.96 -2.77 2.30
N ILE A 74 -2.84 -3.19 2.89
CA ILE A 74 -1.88 -4.07 2.20
C ILE A 74 -2.52 -5.41 1.88
N GLU A 75 -3.24 -6.02 2.83
CA GLU A 75 -3.93 -7.30 2.63
C GLU A 75 -4.94 -7.25 1.48
N LYS A 76 -5.60 -6.10 1.28
CA LYS A 76 -6.51 -5.88 0.15
C LYS A 76 -5.80 -5.55 -1.16
N SER A 77 -4.66 -4.86 -1.10
CA SER A 77 -3.95 -4.40 -2.30
C SER A 77 -3.02 -5.45 -2.89
N LEU A 78 -2.52 -6.40 -2.08
CA LEU A 78 -1.60 -7.44 -2.54
C LEU A 78 -2.18 -8.35 -3.64
N PRO A 79 -3.41 -8.89 -3.51
CA PRO A 79 -4.00 -9.71 -4.57
C PRO A 79 -4.21 -8.92 -5.87
N ILE A 80 -4.66 -7.66 -5.75
CA ILE A 80 -4.92 -6.78 -6.90
C ILE A 80 -3.61 -6.42 -7.61
N ARG A 81 -2.54 -6.14 -6.84
CA ARG A 81 -1.19 -5.94 -7.40
C ARG A 81 -0.73 -7.16 -8.20
N ASN A 82 -0.92 -8.37 -7.67
CA ASN A 82 -0.53 -9.58 -8.37
C ASN A 82 -1.28 -9.71 -9.70
N LYS A 83 -2.60 -9.45 -9.70
CA LYS A 83 -3.39 -9.41 -10.94
C LYS A 83 -2.84 -8.41 -11.95
N VAL A 84 -2.62 -7.15 -11.53
CA VAL A 84 -2.08 -6.10 -12.40
C VAL A 84 -0.69 -6.48 -12.93
N CYS A 85 0.21 -7.00 -12.10
CA CYS A 85 1.55 -7.44 -12.51
C CYS A 85 1.52 -8.62 -13.50
N HIS A 86 0.55 -9.52 -13.35
CA HIS A 86 0.37 -10.68 -14.23
C HIS A 86 -0.53 -10.41 -15.42
N MET A 87 -0.95 -9.15 -15.62
CA MET A 87 -1.85 -8.79 -16.70
C MET A 87 -3.15 -9.62 -16.64
N GLU A 88 -3.69 -9.79 -15.43
CA GLU A 88 -5.00 -10.38 -15.18
C GLU A 88 -6.03 -9.26 -15.04
N GLU A 89 -7.27 -9.52 -15.46
CA GLU A 89 -8.36 -8.54 -15.33
C GLU A 89 -8.70 -8.28 -13.86
N ILE A 90 -8.74 -7.00 -13.47
CA ILE A 90 -9.30 -6.57 -12.19
C ILE A 90 -10.74 -6.10 -12.35
N THR A 91 -11.54 -6.30 -11.32
CA THR A 91 -12.94 -5.83 -11.29
C THR A 91 -13.02 -4.34 -10.95
N GLU A 92 -14.16 -3.72 -11.27
CA GLU A 92 -14.48 -2.36 -10.83
C GLU A 92 -14.43 -2.22 -9.30
N ASP A 93 -14.98 -3.20 -8.57
CA ASP A 93 -14.91 -3.24 -7.09
C ASP A 93 -13.46 -3.28 -6.57
N GLU A 94 -12.57 -4.00 -7.25
CA GLU A 94 -11.15 -4.05 -6.90
C GLU A 94 -10.47 -2.71 -7.16
N PHE A 95 -10.79 -2.06 -8.28
CA PHE A 95 -10.31 -0.72 -8.59
C PHE A 95 -10.77 0.32 -7.55
N ASP A 96 -12.07 0.33 -7.23
CA ASP A 96 -12.66 1.22 -6.23
C ASP A 96 -12.08 0.98 -4.83
N THR A 97 -11.78 -0.28 -4.50
CA THR A 97 -11.09 -0.63 -3.26
C THR A 97 -9.72 0.03 -3.18
N LEU A 98 -8.94 -0.01 -4.27
CA LEU A 98 -7.63 0.65 -4.31
C LEU A 98 -7.74 2.17 -4.17
N GLU A 99 -8.69 2.80 -4.88
CA GLU A 99 -8.93 4.23 -4.77
C GLU A 99 -9.30 4.64 -3.34
N LEU A 100 -10.20 3.89 -2.69
CA LEU A 100 -10.63 4.15 -1.33
C LEU A 100 -9.47 3.98 -0.34
N CYS A 101 -8.69 2.90 -0.48
CA CYS A 101 -7.48 2.70 0.32
C CYS A 101 -6.53 3.90 0.20
N LEU A 102 -6.23 4.36 -1.01
CA LEU A 102 -5.35 5.50 -1.23
C LEU A 102 -5.88 6.79 -0.58
N LYS A 103 -7.18 7.09 -0.75
CA LYS A 103 -7.85 8.23 -0.12
C LYS A 103 -7.71 8.19 1.40
N LEU A 104 -7.95 7.03 2.03
CA LEU A 104 -7.88 6.87 3.48
C LEU A 104 -6.43 6.95 4.01
N VAL A 105 -5.45 6.40 3.29
CA VAL A 105 -4.02 6.54 3.65
C VAL A 105 -3.61 8.01 3.65
N ARG A 106 -3.95 8.76 2.59
CA ARG A 106 -3.63 10.20 2.49
C ARG A 106 -4.23 10.99 3.66
N ILE A 107 -5.48 10.71 4.03
CA ILE A 107 -6.12 11.32 5.22
C ILE A 107 -5.37 10.94 6.50
N GLY A 108 -5.00 9.67 6.65
CA GLY A 108 -4.24 9.18 7.80
C GLY A 108 -2.91 9.91 7.97
N ILE A 109 -2.14 10.06 6.89
CA ILE A 109 -0.86 10.78 6.88
C ILE A 109 -1.06 12.25 7.27
N LYS A 110 -2.01 12.94 6.64
CA LYS A 110 -2.29 14.36 6.91
C LYS A 110 -2.64 14.61 8.38
N ASN A 111 -3.49 13.77 8.97
CA ASN A 111 -3.88 13.89 10.38
C ASN A 111 -2.72 13.60 11.33
N ARG A 112 -1.79 12.73 10.93
CA ARG A 112 -0.62 12.39 11.73
C ARG A 112 0.42 13.49 11.69
N ASP A 113 0.72 14.02 10.51
CA ASP A 113 1.66 15.12 10.33
C ASP A 113 1.22 16.37 11.12
N TYR A 114 -0.08 16.68 11.10
CA TYR A 114 -0.67 17.74 11.95
C TYR A 114 -0.41 17.55 13.45
N LYS A 115 -0.34 16.31 13.94
CA LYS A 115 -0.08 16.01 15.35
C LYS A 115 1.41 16.14 15.73
N PHE A 116 2.32 15.99 14.77
CA PHE A 116 3.77 16.14 15.01
C PHE A 116 4.27 17.57 14.79
N ASN A 117 3.56 18.39 14.00
CA ASN A 117 3.88 19.80 13.74
C ASN A 117 3.20 20.79 14.73
N LYS A 118 2.63 20.29 15.84
CA LYS A 118 2.08 21.07 16.95
C LYS A 118 2.85 20.78 18.23
#